data_AF-A0A318XM21-F1
#
_entry.id   AF-A0A318XM21-F1
#
_cell.length_a   1.000
_cell.length_b   1.000
_cell.length_c   1.000
_cell.angle_alpha   90.00
_cell.angle_beta   90.00
_cell.angle_gamma   90.00
#
_symmetry.space_group_name_H-M   'P 1'
#
loop_
_entity.id
_entity.type
_entity.pdbx_description
1 polymer ?
#
loop_
_entity_poly.entity_id
_entity_poly.type
_entity_poly.pdbx_seq_one_letter_code
_entity_poly.pdbx_strand_id
1 'polypeptide(L)'
;MTTYIDKSNGITEGLRKSFQSTDCKMANRQCYGYDISPNGDLVVNHGEAKVVRWIFERYLVGESFGKIAAGLEQHGVLSPTGKAKWNREAISKLLSNEKYTGSVLLQKTMSICGTQIKNEGELDQMLITHHHDAIISTQDFETVQQMKHERAKAPVQEMKMMLSF
;
A
#
# COMPACT_ATOMS: atom_id res chain seq x y z
N MET A 1 -9.06 -10.56 -36.64
CA MET A 1 -8.18 -10.57 -35.45
C MET A 1 -7.87 -9.18 -34.90
N THR A 2 -8.52 -8.10 -35.37
CA THR A 2 -8.21 -6.71 -34.97
C THR A 2 -9.15 -6.15 -33.89
N THR A 3 -10.26 -6.84 -33.61
CA THR A 3 -11.34 -6.35 -32.72
C THR A 3 -11.07 -6.51 -31.22
N TYR A 4 -10.05 -7.29 -30.83
CA TYR A 4 -9.72 -7.55 -29.42
C TYR A 4 -8.74 -6.53 -28.85
N ILE A 5 -7.72 -6.13 -29.63
CA ILE A 5 -6.69 -5.17 -29.22
C ILE A 5 -7.29 -3.77 -29.05
N ASP A 6 -8.23 -3.39 -29.93
CA ASP A 6 -8.86 -2.06 -29.92
C ASP A 6 -9.72 -1.81 -28.66
N LYS A 7 -10.45 -2.84 -28.21
CA LYS A 7 -11.25 -2.77 -26.97
C LYS A 7 -10.37 -2.64 -25.74
N SER A 8 -9.22 -3.33 -25.70
CA SER A 8 -8.27 -3.24 -24.59
C SER A 8 -7.68 -1.84 -24.46
N ASN A 9 -7.32 -1.22 -25.59
CA ASN A 9 -6.77 0.14 -25.61
C ASN A 9 -7.83 1.20 -25.22
N GLY A 10 -9.08 1.04 -25.66
CA GLY A 10 -10.18 1.93 -25.26
C GLY A 10 -10.49 1.86 -23.75
N ILE A 11 -10.41 0.67 -23.14
CA ILE A 11 -10.61 0.49 -21.68
C ILE A 11 -9.47 1.13 -20.88
N THR A 12 -8.22 0.99 -21.32
CA THR A 12 -7.06 1.60 -20.65
C THR A 12 -7.07 3.12 -20.76
N GLU A 13 -7.47 3.69 -21.90
CA GLU A 13 -7.63 5.14 -22.06
C GLU A 13 -8.78 5.71 -21.23
N GLY A 14 -9.93 5.02 -21.17
CA GLY A 14 -11.07 5.42 -20.33
C GLY A 14 -10.72 5.41 -18.84
N LEU A 15 -10.01 4.38 -18.39
CA LEU A 15 -9.49 4.31 -17.02
C LEU A 15 -8.49 5.44 -16.75
N ARG A 16 -7.59 5.74 -17.70
CA ARG A 16 -6.61 6.83 -17.57
C ARG A 16 -7.27 8.21 -17.49
N LYS A 17 -8.32 8.46 -18.28
CA LYS A 17 -9.13 9.69 -18.19
C LYS A 17 -9.83 9.82 -16.82
N SER A 18 -10.27 8.70 -16.24
CA SER A 18 -10.88 8.70 -14.89
C SER A 18 -9.90 9.01 -13.76
N PHE A 19 -8.58 8.90 -13.99
CA PHE A 19 -7.58 9.27 -12.99
C PHE A 19 -7.55 10.78 -12.75
N GLN A 20 -7.97 11.59 -13.73
CA GLN A 20 -8.05 13.04 -13.62
C GLN A 20 -9.29 13.54 -12.84
N SER A 21 -10.26 12.66 -12.56
CA SER A 21 -11.41 12.98 -11.72
C SER A 21 -11.20 12.48 -10.28
N THR A 22 -11.53 13.33 -9.30
CA THR A 22 -11.56 12.98 -7.87
C THR A 22 -12.48 11.78 -7.57
N ASP A 23 -13.48 11.51 -8.42
CA ASP A 23 -14.44 10.40 -8.28
C ASP A 23 -13.91 9.06 -8.84
N CYS A 24 -12.58 8.88 -8.86
CA CYS A 24 -11.99 7.66 -9.38
C CYS A 24 -12.29 6.49 -8.41
N LYS A 25 -13.06 5.48 -8.87
CA LYS A 25 -13.32 4.25 -8.10
C LYS A 25 -12.05 3.56 -7.60
N MET A 26 -10.93 3.71 -8.31
CA MET A 26 -9.64 3.19 -7.88
C MET A 26 -9.08 3.94 -6.67
N ALA A 27 -9.28 5.26 -6.62
CA ALA A 27 -8.85 6.08 -5.49
C ALA A 27 -9.65 5.74 -4.24
N ASN A 28 -10.95 5.47 -4.41
CA ASN A 28 -11.85 5.03 -3.36
C ASN A 28 -11.79 3.52 -3.04
N ARG A 29 -10.80 2.76 -3.54
CA ARG A 29 -10.69 1.35 -3.19
C ARG A 29 -10.43 1.18 -1.69
N GLN A 30 -11.31 0.42 -1.02
CA GLN A 30 -11.22 0.10 0.40
C GLN A 30 -9.91 -0.62 0.75
N CYS A 31 -9.33 -0.24 1.89
CA CYS A 31 -8.24 -0.95 2.55
C CYS A 31 -8.43 -0.93 4.06
N TYR A 32 -7.82 -1.89 4.76
CA TYR A 32 -7.90 -2.01 6.22
C TYR A 32 -7.59 -0.68 6.92
N GLY A 33 -8.38 -0.28 7.90
CA GLY A 33 -8.35 1.05 8.52
C GLY A 33 -9.40 2.02 7.98
N TYR A 34 -10.03 1.70 6.84
CA TYR A 34 -11.06 2.52 6.21
C TYR A 34 -12.26 1.70 5.75
N ASP A 35 -13.44 2.31 5.84
CA ASP A 35 -14.68 1.84 5.25
C ASP A 35 -15.08 2.69 4.03
N ILE A 36 -16.03 2.21 3.25
CA ILE A 36 -16.64 2.96 2.16
C ILE A 36 -17.95 3.56 2.64
N SER A 37 -18.05 4.90 2.57
CA SER A 37 -19.27 5.62 2.89
C SER A 37 -20.38 5.30 1.87
N PRO A 38 -21.65 5.59 2.17
CA PRO A 38 -22.74 5.47 1.19
C PRO A 38 -22.51 6.26 -0.11
N ASN A 39 -21.69 7.31 -0.05
CA ASN A 39 -21.33 8.15 -1.20
C ASN A 39 -20.16 7.57 -2.02
N GLY A 40 -19.52 6.52 -1.52
CA GLY A 40 -18.36 5.90 -2.16
C GLY A 40 -17.00 6.39 -1.65
N ASP A 41 -16.97 7.27 -0.65
CA ASP A 41 -15.73 7.86 -0.12
C ASP A 41 -15.07 6.98 0.95
N LEU A 42 -13.74 7.08 1.07
CA LEU A 42 -13.01 6.45 2.17
C LEU A 42 -13.22 7.21 3.47
N VAL A 43 -13.75 6.52 4.48
CA VAL A 43 -13.96 7.04 5.83
C VAL A 43 -13.21 6.20 6.86
N VAL A 44 -12.66 6.84 7.89
CA VAL A 44 -11.83 6.16 8.90
C VAL A 44 -12.68 5.16 9.69
N ASN A 45 -12.28 3.89 9.66
CA ASN A 45 -12.77 2.90 10.62
C ASN A 45 -11.96 3.03 11.90
N HIS A 46 -12.51 3.64 12.95
CA HIS A 46 -11.75 3.94 14.17
C HIS A 46 -11.16 2.71 14.87
N GLY A 47 -11.80 1.54 14.76
CA GLY A 47 -11.29 0.29 15.34
C GLY A 47 -10.05 -0.20 14.60
N GLU A 48 -10.17 -0.37 13.29
CA GLU A 48 -9.05 -0.81 12.44
C GLU A 48 -7.93 0.25 12.38
N ALA A 49 -8.26 1.53 12.39
CA ALA A 49 -7.29 2.62 12.40
C ALA A 49 -6.40 2.62 13.65
N LYS A 50 -6.91 2.17 14.81
CA LYS A 50 -6.07 1.96 16.00
C LYS A 50 -5.04 0.85 15.77
N VAL A 51 -5.45 -0.23 15.12
CA VAL A 51 -4.55 -1.33 14.76
C VAL A 51 -3.49 -0.86 13.76
N VAL A 52 -3.88 -0.08 12.75
CA VAL A 52 -2.93 0.54 11.79
C VAL A 52 -1.91 1.40 12.52
N ARG A 53 -2.34 2.34 13.38
CA ARG A 53 -1.44 3.19 14.18
C ARG A 53 -0.48 2.34 15.03
N TRP A 54 -1.00 1.35 15.73
CA TRP A 54 -0.19 0.45 16.54
C TRP A 54 0.87 -0.28 15.70
N ILE A 55 0.53 -0.78 14.50
CA ILE A 55 1.50 -1.43 13.60
C ILE A 55 2.62 -0.47 13.19
N PHE A 56 2.28 0.77 12.82
CA PHE A 56 3.28 1.80 12.49
C PHE A 56 4.18 2.12 13.68
N GLU A 57 3.60 2.35 14.86
CA GLU A 57 4.35 2.60 16.11
C GLU A 57 5.31 1.46 16.45
N ARG A 58 4.85 0.20 16.40
CA ARG A 58 5.70 -0.97 16.66
C ARG A 58 6.86 -1.05 15.67
N TYR A 59 6.61 -0.75 14.40
CA TYR A 59 7.66 -0.77 13.39
C TYR A 59 8.67 0.37 13.59
N LEU A 60 8.20 1.57 13.94
CA LEU A 60 9.04 2.75 14.23
C LEU A 60 9.98 2.53 15.41
N VAL A 61 9.55 1.78 16.45
CA VAL A 61 10.45 1.38 17.55
C VAL A 61 11.39 0.21 17.18
N GLY A 62 11.39 -0.21 15.92
CA GLY A 62 12.35 -1.17 15.38
C GLY A 62 11.90 -2.63 15.44
N GLU A 63 10.63 -2.93 15.73
CA GLU A 63 10.17 -4.32 15.68
C GLU A 63 10.22 -4.90 14.25
N SER A 64 10.39 -6.22 14.16
CA SER A 64 10.33 -6.94 12.89
C SER A 64 8.88 -7.30 12.55
N PHE A 65 8.58 -7.57 11.27
CA PHE A 65 7.24 -8.01 10.88
C PHE A 65 6.77 -9.26 11.64
N GLY A 66 7.70 -10.14 12.03
CA GLY A 66 7.38 -11.31 12.84
C GLY A 66 6.95 -10.97 14.26
N LYS A 67 7.63 -10.00 14.91
CA LYS A 67 7.27 -9.52 16.25
C LYS A 67 5.90 -8.82 16.23
N ILE A 68 5.68 -7.96 15.24
CA ILE A 68 4.40 -7.27 15.05
C ILE A 68 3.26 -8.30 14.84
N ALA A 69 3.45 -9.30 13.98
CA ALA A 69 2.46 -10.36 13.76
C ALA A 69 2.11 -11.12 15.05
N ALA A 70 3.12 -11.47 15.85
CA ALA A 70 2.91 -12.14 17.13
C ALA A 70 2.18 -11.25 18.13
N GLY A 71 2.50 -9.95 18.17
CA GLY A 71 1.77 -9.00 19.00
C GLY A 71 0.30 -8.89 18.59
N LEU A 72 -0.02 -8.79 17.30
CA LEU A 72 -1.42 -8.77 16.82
C LEU A 72 -2.18 -10.04 17.24
N GLU A 73 -1.55 -11.20 17.09
CA GLU A 73 -2.11 -12.50 17.48
C GLU A 73 -2.39 -12.56 19.00
N GLN A 74 -1.46 -12.07 19.83
CA GLN A 74 -1.63 -11.99 21.29
C GLN A 74 -2.77 -11.06 21.70
N HIS A 75 -3.00 -9.97 20.97
CA HIS A 75 -4.12 -9.05 21.20
C HIS A 75 -5.45 -9.57 20.60
N GLY A 76 -5.46 -10.75 19.99
CA GLY A 76 -6.66 -11.33 19.36
C GLY A 76 -7.12 -10.58 18.10
N VAL A 77 -6.23 -9.82 17.45
CA VAL A 77 -6.58 -9.02 16.28
C VAL A 77 -6.51 -9.88 15.02
N LEU A 78 -7.69 -10.18 14.45
CA LEU A 78 -7.78 -10.92 13.19
C LEU A 78 -7.24 -10.10 12.02
N SER A 79 -6.72 -10.80 11.01
CA SER A 79 -6.31 -10.19 9.74
C SER A 79 -7.52 -9.63 8.99
N PRO A 80 -7.31 -8.79 7.96
CA PRO A 80 -8.40 -8.34 7.09
C PRO A 80 -9.12 -9.49 6.37
N THR A 81 -8.51 -10.67 6.33
CA THR A 81 -9.09 -11.91 5.77
C THR A 81 -9.66 -12.85 6.84
N GLY A 82 -9.79 -12.38 8.09
CA GLY A 82 -10.36 -13.13 9.21
C GLY A 82 -9.42 -14.18 9.82
N LYS A 83 -8.12 -14.17 9.50
CA LYS A 83 -7.16 -15.14 10.04
C LYS A 83 -6.61 -14.66 11.39
N ALA A 84 -6.45 -15.57 12.34
CA ALA A 84 -5.87 -15.25 13.65
C ALA A 84 -4.43 -14.70 13.56
N LYS A 85 -3.66 -15.17 12.57
CA LYS A 85 -2.28 -14.77 12.37
C LYS A 85 -2.09 -13.93 11.12
N TRP A 86 -1.56 -12.73 11.30
CA TRP A 86 -1.11 -11.88 10.21
C TRP A 86 0.17 -12.45 9.60
N ASN A 87 0.23 -12.53 8.27
CA ASN A 87 1.47 -12.88 7.59
C ASN A 87 2.36 -11.63 7.41
N ARG A 88 3.68 -11.86 7.28
CA ARG A 88 4.67 -10.77 7.15
C ARG A 88 4.42 -9.89 5.92
N GLU A 89 3.96 -10.49 4.83
CA GLU A 89 3.67 -9.81 3.58
C GLU A 89 2.52 -8.81 3.71
N ALA A 90 1.47 -9.15 4.46
CA ALA A 90 0.34 -8.28 4.75
C ALA A 90 0.78 -7.06 5.56
N ILE A 91 1.60 -7.27 6.59
CA ILE A 91 2.17 -6.18 7.39
C ILE A 91 3.08 -5.30 6.53
N SER A 92 3.96 -5.90 5.71
CA SER A 92 4.83 -5.15 4.79
C SER A 92 4.03 -4.30 3.82
N LYS A 93 2.97 -4.85 3.20
CA LYS A 93 2.06 -4.13 2.29
C LYS A 93 1.31 -3.01 2.99
N LEU A 94 0.82 -3.25 4.20
CA LEU A 94 0.15 -2.23 5.03
C LEU A 94 1.10 -1.06 5.29
N LEU A 95 2.32 -1.34 5.75
CA LEU A 95 3.33 -0.30 6.04
C LEU A 95 3.78 0.50 4.81
N SER A 96 3.52 0.04 3.57
CA SER A 96 3.86 0.76 2.34
C SER A 96 2.65 1.35 1.61
N ASN A 97 1.46 1.30 2.20
CA ASN A 97 0.26 1.85 1.59
C ASN A 97 0.13 3.35 1.91
N GLU A 98 0.36 4.19 0.91
CA GLU A 98 0.29 5.65 1.02
C GLU A 98 -1.10 6.18 1.38
N LYS A 99 -2.17 5.36 1.24
CA LYS A 99 -3.52 5.71 1.69
C LYS A 99 -3.57 6.10 3.17
N TYR A 100 -2.65 5.60 3.98
CA TYR A 100 -2.61 5.98 5.39
C TYR A 100 -2.20 7.44 5.64
N THR A 101 -1.61 8.12 4.65
CA THR A 101 -1.29 9.55 4.70
C THR A 101 -2.40 10.43 4.10
N GLY A 102 -3.56 9.85 3.78
CA GLY A 102 -4.65 10.55 3.09
C GLY A 102 -4.37 10.78 1.60
N SER A 103 -3.34 10.14 1.04
CA SER A 103 -2.95 10.27 -0.36
C SER A 103 -3.25 9.02 -1.17
N VAL A 104 -3.37 9.13 -2.48
CA VAL A 104 -3.59 8.00 -3.39
C VAL A 104 -2.67 8.14 -4.59
N LEU A 105 -1.88 7.11 -4.87
CA LEU A 105 -1.10 7.02 -6.10
C LEU A 105 -1.78 6.09 -7.12
N LEU A 106 -2.20 6.65 -8.24
CA LEU A 106 -2.85 5.97 -9.36
C LEU A 106 -1.82 5.59 -10.44
N GLN A 107 -2.21 4.68 -11.34
CA GLN A 107 -1.36 4.19 -12.45
C GLN A 107 -0.04 3.52 -11.97
N LYS A 108 -0.04 2.83 -10.83
CA LYS A 108 1.14 2.08 -10.33
C LYS A 108 1.55 0.89 -11.21
N THR A 109 0.63 0.39 -12.01
CA THR A 109 0.84 -0.73 -12.93
C THR A 109 0.29 -0.40 -14.31
N MET A 110 0.86 -1.04 -15.32
CA MET A 110 0.41 -0.97 -16.71
C MET A 110 0.14 -2.39 -17.23
N SER A 111 -0.80 -2.50 -18.17
CA SER A 111 -1.11 -3.76 -18.84
C SER A 111 -0.34 -3.84 -20.14
N ILE A 112 0.57 -4.81 -20.26
CA ILE A 112 1.26 -5.13 -21.52
C ILE A 112 0.84 -6.55 -21.92
N CYS A 113 0.20 -6.67 -23.08
CA CYS A 113 -0.24 -7.96 -23.63
C CYS A 113 -1.06 -8.81 -22.63
N GLY A 114 -1.91 -8.16 -21.82
CA GLY A 114 -2.72 -8.83 -20.80
C GLY A 114 -2.00 -9.13 -19.48
N THR A 115 -0.70 -8.83 -19.37
CA THR A 115 0.07 -8.96 -18.14
C THR A 115 0.18 -7.62 -17.44
N GLN A 116 -0.11 -7.59 -16.13
CA GLN A 116 0.15 -6.40 -15.31
C GLN A 116 1.62 -6.36 -14.90
N ILE A 117 2.29 -5.28 -15.28
CA ILE A 117 3.65 -4.97 -14.86
C ILE A 117 3.65 -3.67 -14.05
N LYS A 118 4.64 -3.50 -13.18
CA LYS A 118 4.83 -2.25 -12.44
C LYS A 118 5.17 -1.12 -13.42
N ASN A 119 4.60 0.06 -13.18
CA ASN A 119 4.98 1.28 -13.88
C ASN A 119 6.15 1.91 -13.13
N GLU A 120 7.33 1.94 -13.76
CA GLU A 120 8.55 2.54 -13.23
C GLU A 120 8.86 3.90 -13.88
N GLY A 121 7.92 4.44 -14.65
CA GLY A 121 8.02 5.74 -15.32
C GLY A 121 7.58 5.70 -16.79
N GLU A 122 7.16 4.54 -17.29
CA GLU A 122 6.66 4.38 -18.66
C GLU A 122 5.36 5.16 -18.90
N LEU A 123 4.57 5.36 -17.85
CA LEU A 123 3.37 6.21 -17.89
C LEU A 123 3.35 7.17 -16.70
N ASP A 124 2.75 8.34 -16.88
CA ASP A 124 2.57 9.30 -15.78
C ASP A 124 1.77 8.67 -14.65
N GLN A 125 2.38 8.62 -13.46
CA GLN A 125 1.69 8.29 -12.23
C GLN A 125 1.00 9.54 -11.70
N MET A 126 -0.20 9.38 -11.17
CA MET A 126 -0.96 10.51 -10.62
C MET A 126 -1.09 10.37 -9.11
N LEU A 127 -0.51 11.33 -8.39
CA LEU A 127 -0.64 11.43 -6.94
C LEU A 127 -1.77 12.40 -6.59
N ILE A 128 -2.82 11.90 -5.94
CA ILE A 128 -3.87 12.73 -5.35
C ILE A 128 -3.53 12.88 -3.87
N THR A 129 -3.26 14.10 -3.42
CA THR A 129 -3.01 14.42 -2.00
C THR A 129 -4.30 14.87 -1.32
N HIS A 130 -4.38 14.72 0.01
CA HIS A 130 -5.53 15.17 0.81
C HIS A 130 -6.88 14.63 0.29
N HIS A 131 -6.87 13.38 -0.22
CA HIS A 131 -8.04 12.74 -0.78
C HIS A 131 -9.03 12.30 0.31
N HIS A 132 -8.54 11.87 1.46
CA HIS A 132 -9.33 11.41 2.60
C HIS A 132 -8.55 11.64 3.90
N ASP A 133 -9.22 11.47 5.04
CA ASP A 133 -8.61 11.67 6.35
C ASP A 133 -7.41 10.73 6.56
N ALA A 134 -6.28 11.29 6.97
CA ALA A 134 -5.08 10.51 7.23
C ALA A 134 -5.17 9.75 8.57
N ILE A 135 -4.67 8.51 8.60
CA ILE A 135 -4.49 7.72 9.82
C ILE A 135 -3.10 7.92 10.42
N ILE A 136 -2.09 8.17 9.56
CA ILE A 136 -0.67 8.28 9.86
C ILE A 136 -0.13 9.58 9.26
N SER A 137 0.82 10.22 9.95
CA SER A 137 1.48 11.41 9.41
C SER A 137 2.38 11.06 8.21
N THR A 138 2.53 11.99 7.26
CA THR A 138 3.46 11.82 6.14
C THR A 138 4.88 11.55 6.63
N GLN A 139 5.31 12.25 7.69
CA GLN A 139 6.63 12.09 8.30
C GLN A 139 6.87 10.67 8.84
N ASP A 140 5.91 10.10 9.58
CA ASP A 140 6.03 8.75 10.10
C ASP A 140 6.06 7.73 8.96
N PHE A 141 5.22 7.92 7.94
CA PHE A 141 5.18 7.05 6.78
C PHE A 141 6.51 7.04 6.01
N GLU A 142 7.10 8.21 5.77
CA GLU A 142 8.40 8.36 5.13
C GLU A 142 9.52 7.72 5.96
N THR A 143 9.52 7.92 7.28
CA THR A 143 10.47 7.28 8.19
C THR A 143 10.37 5.76 8.11
N VAL A 144 9.15 5.21 8.10
CA VAL A 144 8.92 3.77 7.90
C VAL A 144 9.46 3.29 6.56
N GLN A 145 9.23 4.02 5.45
CA GLN A 145 9.76 3.62 4.14
C GLN A 145 11.29 3.59 4.15
N GLN A 146 11.93 4.59 4.77
CA GLN A 146 13.38 4.65 4.90
C GLN A 146 13.92 3.45 5.69
N MET A 147 13.34 3.15 6.86
CA MET A 147 13.72 1.98 7.68
C MET A 147 13.56 0.66 6.91
N LYS A 148 12.47 0.51 6.12
CA LYS A 148 12.28 -0.67 5.26
C LYS A 148 13.39 -0.80 4.22
N HIS A 149 13.73 0.30 3.57
CA HIS A 149 14.77 0.33 2.54
C HIS A 149 16.16 0.03 3.12
N GLU A 150 16.50 0.55 4.30
CA GLU A 150 17.76 0.23 4.99
C GLU A 150 17.86 -1.25 5.36
N ARG A 151 16.78 -1.82 5.93
CA ARG A 151 16.72 -3.25 6.27
C ARG A 151 16.83 -4.16 5.05
N ALA A 152 16.35 -3.72 3.88
CA ALA A 152 16.49 -4.48 2.64
C ALA A 152 17.94 -4.49 2.12
N LYS A 153 18.74 -3.47 2.42
CA LYS A 153 20.16 -3.38 2.02
C LYS A 153 21.10 -4.17 2.92
N ALA A 154 20.80 -4.22 4.23
CA ALA A 154 21.63 -4.91 5.22
C ALA A 154 22.05 -6.36 4.88
N PRO A 155 21.18 -7.27 4.37
CA PRO A 155 21.56 -8.66 4.15
C PRO A 155 22.59 -8.88 3.03
N VAL A 156 22.76 -7.94 2.09
CA VAL A 156 23.72 -8.08 0.97
C VAL A 156 25.10 -7.51 1.31
N GLN A 157 25.17 -6.50 2.18
CA GLN A 157 26.41 -5.81 2.51
C GLN A 157 27.29 -6.62 3.47
N GLU A 158 26.71 -7.27 4.49
CA GLU A 158 27.45 -8.12 5.45
C GLU A 158 28.05 -9.36 4.81
N MET A 159 27.32 -10.03 3.91
CA MET A 159 27.84 -11.19 3.17
C MET A 159 28.99 -10.80 2.23
N LYS A 160 28.94 -9.61 1.62
CA LYS A 160 30.00 -9.11 0.73
C LYS A 160 31.28 -8.74 1.49
N MET A 161 31.17 -8.23 2.73
CA MET A 161 32.32 -8.00 3.61
C MET A 161 32.91 -9.30 4.18
N MET A 162 32.09 -10.31 4.49
CA MET A 162 32.60 -11.59 5.01
C MET A 162 33.35 -12.42 3.95
N LEU A 163 33.06 -12.23 2.67
CA LEU A 163 33.67 -12.96 1.56
C LEU A 163 34.93 -12.28 0.97
N SER A 164 35.43 -11.22 1.60
CA SER A 164 36.59 -10.44 1.13
C SER A 164 37.85 -10.57 2.02
N PHE A 165 37.95 -11.65 2.80
CA PHE A 165 39.14 -12.01 3.57
C PHE A 165 39.76 -13.32 3.08
#